data_AF-A0A9D2NQ07-F1
#
_entry.id   AF-A0A9D2NQ07-F1
#
_cell.length_a   1.000
_cell.length_b   1.000
_cell.length_c   1.000
_cell.angle_alpha   90.00
_cell.angle_beta   90.00
_cell.angle_gamma   90.00
#
_symmetry.space_group_name_H-M   'P 1'
#
loop_
_entity.id
_entity.type
_entity.pdbx_description
1 polymer ?
#
loop_
_entity_poly.entity_id
_entity_poly.type
_entity_poly.pdbx_seq_one_letter_code
_entity_poly.pdbx_strand_id
1 'polypeptide(L)'
;MKKLTIDNMHELQPWIALAGYEDCNANVVTMLMWQYPYPFYFEVHAHFALVCFHIEAEDETYWYMPFCAEEYRMEAVSAMLAYGRQHSIPARMSCLSREWRDWLAEHFQDQVVFDIRWDGKDYIYSRTQQETLKGKKMQKRRNHYNAFLKEYEGRWAFHRLSRDDFDDIFSLLSEWQDSHDDIFGIQEEEQGIRFLLEHAEELSLDGGVITIDGRMKAFSIVSHTTPYMLDIHVEKADRNIRGLYVAILKNYLEIADPAVTLINREDDMGLPSLIKAKRDMHPIRIAQKYTAVFRSWEISTPKPEEKDQLNALWLDSFAEETPKSAEFYFSRMYRPQDCRVLRSGDQIIAMCMFPQWQLSLNGRPVSFRFLEGVAVRREYRRCGYMKRLLDHVFQEFADARWILQAYDWDLYVSFGFAKSHFMKRVILDKTALPPKEGSWTDADAAICLSLYETMMRGHDGFRIRDLTYYQDFWLPYQACCGMRVQVFLHEGQAEGYACWEEREEERLISELVCISEAAALRMLASLTSADKTTTAIVSPKLNIPGKSETVPVLMAREPLSLHAPCFLSECL
;
A
#
# COMPACT_ATOMS: atom_id res chain seq x y z
N MET A 1 -7.99 24.24 -27.73
CA MET A 1 -8.13 22.78 -27.85
C MET A 1 -9.43 22.42 -28.55
N LYS A 2 -9.47 21.31 -29.28
CA LYS A 2 -10.63 20.77 -30.03
C LYS A 2 -10.97 19.35 -29.55
N LYS A 3 -12.23 18.92 -29.66
CA LYS A 3 -12.63 17.54 -29.29
C LYS A 3 -11.93 16.53 -30.21
N LEU A 4 -11.42 15.45 -29.63
CA LEU A 4 -10.90 14.28 -30.35
C LEU A 4 -12.06 13.55 -31.05
N THR A 5 -11.92 13.25 -32.34
CA THR A 5 -12.86 12.46 -33.14
C THR A 5 -12.09 11.52 -34.07
N ILE A 6 -12.79 10.55 -34.69
CA ILE A 6 -12.19 9.66 -35.68
C ILE A 6 -11.55 10.43 -36.84
N ASP A 7 -12.16 11.52 -37.28
CA ASP A 7 -11.67 12.34 -38.39
C ASP A 7 -10.33 13.01 -38.10
N ASN A 8 -10.06 13.36 -36.83
CA ASN A 8 -8.93 14.21 -36.44
C ASN A 8 -7.86 13.52 -35.57
N MET A 9 -8.07 12.26 -35.17
CA MET A 9 -7.11 11.50 -34.36
C MET A 9 -5.72 11.38 -35.00
N HIS A 10 -5.66 11.42 -36.34
CA HIS A 10 -4.43 11.33 -37.12
C HIS A 10 -3.48 12.52 -36.89
N GLU A 11 -3.97 13.63 -36.35
CA GLU A 11 -3.14 14.78 -35.93
C GLU A 11 -2.45 14.55 -34.57
N LEU A 12 -3.00 13.68 -33.73
CA LEU A 12 -2.49 13.36 -32.39
C LEU A 12 -1.60 12.10 -32.38
N GLN A 13 -1.91 11.11 -33.23
CA GLN A 13 -1.16 9.85 -33.35
C GLN A 13 0.38 10.03 -33.49
N PRO A 14 0.93 10.99 -34.27
CA PRO A 14 2.38 11.19 -34.35
C PRO A 14 3.02 11.60 -33.02
N TRP A 15 2.30 12.34 -32.17
CA TRP A 15 2.78 12.78 -30.86
C TRP A 15 2.72 11.65 -29.84
N ILE A 16 1.68 10.83 -29.87
CA ILE A 16 1.59 9.59 -29.09
C ILE A 16 2.77 8.66 -29.45
N ALA A 17 3.05 8.48 -30.75
CA ALA A 17 4.17 7.65 -31.21
C ALA A 17 5.54 8.23 -30.84
N LEU A 18 5.72 9.55 -30.87
CA LEU A 18 6.94 10.24 -30.42
C LEU A 18 7.16 10.09 -28.91
N ALA A 19 6.08 10.15 -28.13
CA ALA A 19 6.10 10.03 -26.68
C ALA A 19 6.41 8.59 -26.22
N GLY A 20 5.93 7.57 -26.94
CA GLY A 20 6.25 6.17 -26.70
C GLY A 20 5.76 5.61 -25.36
N TYR A 21 4.74 6.22 -24.74
CA TYR A 21 4.25 5.82 -23.43
C TYR A 21 3.54 4.46 -23.47
N GLU A 22 3.87 3.60 -22.52
CA GLU A 22 3.37 2.20 -22.42
C GLU A 22 2.07 2.05 -21.59
N ASP A 23 1.34 3.15 -21.39
CA ASP A 23 0.13 3.21 -20.58
C ASP A 23 -1.11 3.11 -21.48
N CYS A 24 -2.17 2.39 -21.09
CA CYS A 24 -3.36 2.30 -21.95
C CYS A 24 -4.03 3.66 -22.18
N ASN A 25 -3.88 4.61 -21.26
CA ASN A 25 -4.36 5.97 -21.44
C ASN A 25 -3.55 6.77 -22.48
N ALA A 26 -2.38 6.28 -22.91
CA ALA A 26 -1.65 6.84 -24.05
C ALA A 26 -2.18 6.36 -25.41
N ASN A 27 -3.05 5.34 -25.44
CA ASN A 27 -3.57 4.78 -26.67
C ASN A 27 -4.78 5.58 -27.17
N VAL A 28 -4.73 6.03 -28.43
CA VAL A 28 -5.83 6.81 -29.05
C VAL A 28 -7.11 5.99 -29.21
N VAL A 29 -6.99 4.66 -29.32
CA VAL A 29 -8.12 3.72 -29.35
C VAL A 29 -8.86 3.74 -28.02
N THR A 30 -8.12 3.68 -26.89
CA THR A 30 -8.68 3.81 -25.53
C THR A 30 -9.32 5.19 -25.32
N MET A 31 -8.69 6.29 -25.78
CA MET A 31 -9.29 7.63 -25.71
C MET A 31 -10.63 7.71 -26.46
N LEU A 32 -10.71 7.12 -27.65
CA LEU A 32 -11.93 7.14 -28.47
C LEU A 32 -13.01 6.16 -27.97
N MET A 33 -12.63 5.00 -27.42
CA MET A 33 -13.56 4.08 -26.76
C MET A 33 -14.27 4.75 -25.58
N TRP A 34 -13.52 5.49 -24.75
CA TRP A 34 -14.03 6.12 -23.54
C TRP A 34 -14.51 7.58 -23.72
N GLN A 35 -14.64 8.05 -24.97
CA GLN A 35 -15.00 9.45 -25.29
C GLN A 35 -16.44 9.87 -24.90
N TYR A 36 -17.29 8.89 -24.54
CA TYR A 36 -18.68 9.13 -24.11
C TYR A 36 -18.74 9.61 -22.65
N PRO A 37 -18.29 8.83 -21.64
CA PRO A 37 -18.21 9.36 -20.27
C PRO A 37 -17.09 10.39 -20.07
N TYR A 38 -16.03 10.33 -20.88
CA TYR A 38 -14.83 11.17 -20.74
C TYR A 38 -14.46 11.85 -22.07
N PRO A 39 -15.20 12.88 -22.53
CA PRO A 39 -14.86 13.59 -23.77
C PRO A 39 -13.43 14.18 -23.73
N PHE A 40 -12.60 13.73 -24.68
CA PHE A 40 -11.21 14.14 -24.85
C PHE A 40 -11.07 15.38 -25.73
N TYR A 41 -10.13 16.26 -25.39
CA TYR A 41 -9.79 17.47 -26.14
C TYR A 41 -8.27 17.61 -26.28
N PHE A 42 -7.80 18.10 -27.42
CA PHE A 42 -6.35 18.25 -27.68
C PHE A 42 -5.97 19.52 -28.46
N GLU A 43 -4.68 19.83 -28.43
CA GLU A 43 -4.04 20.86 -29.25
C GLU A 43 -2.60 20.47 -29.57
N VAL A 44 -2.16 20.75 -30.80
CA VAL A 44 -0.84 20.41 -31.32
C VAL A 44 0.01 21.67 -31.39
N HIS A 45 1.23 21.59 -30.86
CA HIS A 45 2.24 22.65 -30.87
C HIS A 45 3.48 22.18 -31.64
N ALA A 46 4.54 23.00 -31.68
CA ALA A 46 5.73 22.72 -32.51
C ALA A 46 6.51 21.46 -32.07
N HIS A 47 6.50 21.12 -30.77
CA HIS A 47 7.30 20.04 -30.19
C HIS A 47 6.52 19.09 -29.27
N PHE A 48 5.21 19.30 -29.11
CA PHE A 48 4.36 18.55 -28.19
C PHE A 48 2.88 18.64 -28.57
N ALA A 49 2.07 17.67 -28.13
CA ALA A 49 0.62 17.80 -28.06
C ALA A 49 0.14 17.81 -26.60
N LEU A 50 -0.81 18.69 -26.31
CA LEU A 50 -1.53 18.73 -25.04
C LEU A 50 -2.87 18.02 -25.20
N VAL A 51 -3.22 17.20 -24.21
CA VAL A 51 -4.50 16.48 -24.14
C VAL A 51 -5.10 16.66 -22.76
N CYS A 52 -6.41 16.91 -22.71
CA CYS A 52 -7.22 16.83 -21.50
C CYS A 52 -8.49 16.02 -21.74
N PHE A 53 -9.09 15.54 -20.66
CA PHE A 53 -10.42 14.94 -20.65
C PHE A 53 -11.26 15.60 -19.57
N HIS A 54 -12.58 15.51 -19.72
CA HIS A 54 -13.55 16.04 -18.77
C HIS A 54 -14.43 14.91 -18.24
N ILE A 55 -14.63 14.85 -16.92
CA ILE A 55 -15.52 13.88 -16.27
C ILE A 55 -16.88 14.57 -16.09
N GLU A 56 -17.84 14.28 -16.98
CA GLU A 56 -19.15 14.94 -16.98
C GLU A 56 -19.91 14.76 -15.65
N ALA A 57 -19.73 13.61 -14.98
CA ALA A 57 -20.35 13.32 -13.69
C ALA A 57 -19.77 14.10 -12.49
N GLU A 58 -18.58 14.70 -12.64
CA GLU A 58 -17.91 15.48 -11.60
C GLU A 58 -17.78 16.99 -11.96
N ASP A 59 -18.15 17.39 -13.19
CA ASP A 59 -17.81 18.70 -13.81
C ASP A 59 -16.29 19.01 -13.73
N GLU A 60 -15.47 17.95 -13.80
CA GLU A 60 -14.04 18.01 -13.48
C GLU A 60 -13.15 17.69 -14.69
N THR A 61 -12.34 18.66 -15.10
CA THR A 61 -11.34 18.51 -16.18
C THR A 61 -9.97 18.08 -15.64
N TYR A 62 -9.27 17.26 -16.41
CA TYR A 62 -7.96 16.69 -16.11
C TYR A 62 -7.03 16.72 -17.33
N TRP A 63 -5.76 17.06 -17.11
CA TRP A 63 -4.72 16.91 -18.11
C TRP A 63 -4.19 15.47 -18.18
N TYR A 64 -3.76 15.01 -19.35
CA TYR A 64 -2.85 13.87 -19.48
C TYR A 64 -1.39 14.34 -19.45
N MET A 65 -0.46 13.38 -19.36
CA MET A 65 0.95 13.62 -19.67
C MET A 65 1.06 14.22 -21.09
N PRO A 66 1.71 15.38 -21.27
CA PRO A 66 1.93 15.94 -22.61
C PRO A 66 2.66 14.95 -23.53
N PHE A 67 2.16 14.77 -24.74
CA PHE A 67 2.74 13.85 -25.73
C PHE A 67 3.92 14.53 -26.42
N CYS A 68 5.13 14.22 -25.96
CA CYS A 68 6.38 14.87 -26.35
C CYS A 68 7.61 14.00 -26.03
N ALA A 69 8.74 14.31 -26.66
CA ALA A 69 10.04 13.79 -26.24
C ALA A 69 10.53 14.47 -24.95
N GLU A 70 11.47 13.84 -24.23
CA GLU A 70 11.86 14.24 -22.86
C GLU A 70 12.36 15.68 -22.77
N GLU A 71 13.11 16.15 -23.76
CA GLU A 71 13.69 17.49 -23.80
C GLU A 71 12.64 18.62 -23.88
N TYR A 72 11.43 18.33 -24.37
CA TYR A 72 10.34 19.30 -24.53
C TYR A 72 9.35 19.32 -23.37
N ARG A 73 9.49 18.43 -22.37
CA ARG A 73 8.55 18.32 -21.24
C ARG A 73 8.38 19.62 -20.46
N MET A 74 9.46 20.38 -20.27
CA MET A 74 9.41 21.66 -19.56
C MET A 74 8.66 22.74 -20.38
N GLU A 75 8.80 22.73 -21.70
CA GLU A 75 8.02 23.60 -22.61
C GLU A 75 6.53 23.22 -22.54
N ALA A 76 6.23 21.92 -22.68
CA ALA A 76 4.88 21.40 -22.72
C ALA A 76 4.12 21.60 -21.39
N VAL A 77 4.75 21.33 -20.24
CA VAL A 77 4.16 21.60 -18.92
C VAL A 77 3.98 23.11 -18.70
N SER A 78 4.92 23.95 -19.14
CA SER A 78 4.77 25.41 -19.05
C SER A 78 3.59 25.92 -19.88
N ALA A 79 3.41 25.40 -21.09
CA ALA A 79 2.27 25.71 -21.96
C ALA A 79 0.94 25.21 -21.37
N MET A 80 0.89 23.99 -20.86
CA MET A 80 -0.27 23.41 -20.16
C MET A 80 -0.70 24.28 -18.97
N LEU A 81 0.25 24.70 -18.14
CA LEU A 81 -0.02 25.58 -16.99
C LEU A 81 -0.46 26.99 -17.42
N ALA A 82 0.03 27.51 -18.55
CA ALA A 82 -0.41 28.77 -19.11
C ALA A 82 -1.85 28.69 -19.65
N TYR A 83 -2.15 27.67 -20.46
CA TYR A 83 -3.49 27.40 -20.98
C TYR A 83 -4.49 27.17 -19.85
N GLY A 84 -4.13 26.38 -18.83
CA GLY A 84 -4.97 26.12 -17.66
C GLY A 84 -5.35 27.39 -16.91
N ARG A 85 -4.39 28.33 -16.70
CA ARG A 85 -4.69 29.65 -16.11
C ARG A 85 -5.58 30.53 -17.00
N GLN A 86 -5.45 30.45 -18.32
CA GLN A 86 -6.26 31.22 -19.26
C GLN A 86 -7.71 30.70 -19.39
N HIS A 87 -7.90 29.39 -19.24
CA HIS A 87 -9.17 28.69 -19.46
C HIS A 87 -9.80 28.12 -18.18
N SER A 88 -9.30 28.50 -17.00
CA SER A 88 -9.74 28.01 -15.68
C SER A 88 -9.69 26.48 -15.50
N ILE A 89 -8.86 25.77 -16.28
CA ILE A 89 -8.67 24.32 -16.12
C ILE A 89 -7.70 24.08 -14.96
N PRO A 90 -8.07 23.28 -13.94
CA PRO A 90 -7.21 23.00 -12.79
C PRO A 90 -5.83 22.49 -13.20
N ALA A 91 -4.79 22.97 -12.51
CA ALA A 91 -3.41 22.56 -12.73
C ALA A 91 -3.13 21.17 -12.14
N ARG A 92 -3.71 20.13 -12.76
CA ARG A 92 -3.55 18.73 -12.36
C ARG A 92 -3.47 17.79 -13.58
N MET A 93 -2.44 16.96 -13.60
CA MET A 93 -2.30 15.85 -14.55
C MET A 93 -2.79 14.55 -13.91
N SER A 94 -3.42 13.69 -14.71
CA SER A 94 -3.85 12.34 -14.38
C SER A 94 -3.06 11.31 -15.21
N CYS A 95 -3.22 10.03 -14.90
CA CYS A 95 -2.63 8.89 -15.60
C CYS A 95 -1.10 8.97 -15.74
N LEU A 96 -0.39 9.58 -14.78
CA LEU A 96 1.06 9.71 -14.87
C LEU A 96 1.75 8.37 -14.68
N SER A 97 2.70 8.08 -15.57
CA SER A 97 3.68 7.00 -15.36
C SER A 97 4.54 7.28 -14.12
N ARG A 98 5.15 6.22 -13.55
CA ARG A 98 6.18 6.36 -12.49
C ARG A 98 7.28 7.35 -12.88
N GLU A 99 7.68 7.29 -14.15
CA GLU A 99 8.84 7.97 -14.71
C GLU A 99 8.55 9.48 -14.86
N TRP A 100 7.40 9.86 -15.43
CA TRP A 100 6.90 11.25 -15.41
C TRP A 100 6.73 11.78 -13.97
N ARG A 101 6.27 10.94 -13.03
CA ARG A 101 6.12 11.30 -11.61
C ARG A 101 7.49 11.53 -10.94
N ASP A 102 8.52 10.76 -11.29
CA ASP A 102 9.90 11.02 -10.84
C ASP A 102 10.48 12.30 -11.49
N TRP A 103 10.32 12.50 -12.80
CA TRP A 103 10.77 13.70 -13.52
C TRP A 103 10.20 15.00 -12.93
N LEU A 104 8.88 15.04 -12.69
CA LEU A 104 8.22 16.20 -12.05
C LEU A 104 8.70 16.40 -10.60
N ALA A 105 8.94 15.31 -9.87
CA ALA A 105 9.39 15.35 -8.48
C ALA A 105 10.83 15.87 -8.30
N GLU A 106 11.63 15.84 -9.38
CA GLU A 106 12.96 16.45 -9.49
C GLU A 106 12.89 17.91 -9.96
N HIS A 107 12.10 18.20 -11.00
CA HIS A 107 12.07 19.50 -11.66
C HIS A 107 11.18 20.55 -10.96
N PHE A 108 10.12 20.14 -10.28
CA PHE A 108 9.19 21.03 -9.54
C PHE A 108 9.27 20.88 -8.02
N GLN A 109 9.92 19.82 -7.51
CA GLN A 109 10.29 19.61 -6.10
C GLN A 109 9.12 19.75 -5.09
N ASP A 110 8.99 20.93 -4.47
CA ASP A 110 8.01 21.31 -3.47
C ASP A 110 6.71 21.88 -4.07
N GLN A 111 6.71 22.23 -5.37
CA GLN A 111 5.56 22.85 -6.07
C GLN A 111 4.56 21.86 -6.67
N VAL A 112 4.79 20.55 -6.54
CA VAL A 112 3.88 19.49 -7.02
C VAL A 112 3.61 18.46 -5.94
N VAL A 113 2.32 18.19 -5.71
CA VAL A 113 1.81 17.10 -4.87
C VAL A 113 1.32 15.97 -5.76
N PHE A 114 1.84 14.78 -5.53
CA PHE A 114 1.40 13.53 -6.16
C PHE A 114 0.47 12.72 -5.26
N ASP A 115 -0.52 12.07 -5.86
CA ASP A 115 -1.41 11.13 -5.17
C ASP A 115 -1.76 9.94 -6.09
N ILE A 116 -2.56 9.02 -5.55
CA ILE A 116 -3.19 7.89 -6.25
C ILE A 116 -4.69 7.97 -5.95
N ARG A 117 -5.38 9.00 -6.52
CA ARG A 117 -6.84 9.19 -6.42
C ARG A 117 -7.63 7.97 -6.91
N TRP A 118 -7.13 7.28 -7.93
CA TRP A 118 -7.76 6.08 -8.51
C TRP A 118 -6.78 4.90 -8.51
N ASP A 119 -7.25 3.69 -8.21
CA ASP A 119 -6.43 2.46 -8.21
C ASP A 119 -6.26 1.84 -9.62
N GLY A 120 -6.34 2.69 -10.65
CA GLY A 120 -6.25 2.37 -12.08
C GLY A 120 -4.81 2.01 -12.50
N LYS A 121 -4.36 0.83 -12.08
CA LYS A 121 -3.01 0.29 -12.31
C LYS A 121 -3.01 -0.74 -13.44
N ASP A 122 -2.20 -0.52 -14.46
CA ASP A 122 -2.15 -1.37 -15.64
C ASP A 122 -1.42 -2.70 -15.38
N TYR A 123 -1.94 -3.79 -15.96
CA TYR A 123 -1.35 -5.11 -15.83
C TYR A 123 -0.63 -5.51 -17.11
N ILE A 124 0.71 -5.56 -17.03
CA ILE A 124 1.59 -5.78 -18.19
C ILE A 124 2.22 -7.16 -18.10
N TYR A 125 2.12 -7.92 -19.20
CA TYR A 125 2.54 -9.31 -19.32
C TYR A 125 3.57 -9.49 -20.46
N SER A 126 4.40 -10.53 -20.35
CA SER A 126 5.20 -11.02 -21.48
C SER A 126 4.32 -11.82 -22.43
N ARG A 127 4.36 -11.52 -23.74
CA ARG A 127 3.72 -12.31 -24.79
C ARG A 127 4.06 -13.78 -24.67
N THR A 128 5.34 -14.11 -24.67
CA THR A 128 5.84 -15.49 -24.68
C THR A 128 5.33 -16.30 -23.48
N GLN A 129 5.06 -15.66 -22.34
CA GLN A 129 4.44 -16.33 -21.19
C GLN A 129 2.97 -16.70 -21.44
N GLN A 130 2.18 -15.82 -22.07
CA GLN A 130 0.75 -16.06 -22.33
C GLN A 130 0.53 -16.95 -23.55
N GLU A 131 1.27 -16.72 -24.63
CA GLU A 131 1.24 -17.50 -25.87
C GLU A 131 1.65 -18.96 -25.64
N THR A 132 2.80 -19.19 -25.00
CA THR A 132 3.32 -20.56 -24.80
C THR A 132 2.76 -21.25 -23.55
N LEU A 133 2.22 -20.47 -22.60
CA LEU A 133 1.81 -20.91 -21.27
C LEU A 133 2.89 -21.74 -20.53
N LYS A 134 4.19 -21.60 -20.81
CA LYS A 134 5.26 -22.47 -20.27
C LYS A 134 5.66 -22.15 -18.81
N GLY A 135 6.40 -23.07 -18.18
CA GLY A 135 6.98 -22.90 -16.84
C GLY A 135 6.06 -23.26 -15.65
N LYS A 136 6.59 -23.16 -14.42
CA LYS A 136 5.87 -23.57 -13.18
C LYS A 136 4.67 -22.68 -12.87
N LYS A 137 4.81 -21.35 -13.00
CA LYS A 137 3.74 -20.36 -12.76
C LYS A 137 2.49 -20.68 -13.59
N MET A 138 2.64 -20.80 -14.91
CA MET A 138 1.55 -21.01 -15.86
C MET A 138 0.94 -22.43 -15.85
N GLN A 139 1.36 -23.35 -14.97
CA GLN A 139 0.83 -24.72 -14.91
C GLN A 139 -0.69 -24.76 -14.75
N LYS A 140 -1.26 -23.88 -13.91
CA LYS A 140 -2.71 -23.80 -13.74
C LYS A 140 -3.41 -23.35 -15.03
N ARG A 141 -2.84 -22.43 -15.80
CA ARG A 141 -3.39 -21.95 -17.09
C ARG A 141 -3.34 -23.03 -18.16
N ARG A 142 -2.23 -23.79 -18.28
CA ARG A 142 -2.18 -24.99 -19.12
C ARG A 142 -3.27 -26.00 -18.73
N ASN A 143 -3.51 -26.22 -17.44
CA ASN A 143 -4.55 -27.14 -16.96
C ASN A 143 -6.00 -26.64 -17.19
N HIS A 144 -6.18 -25.35 -17.51
CA HIS A 144 -7.45 -24.81 -17.99
C HIS A 144 -7.55 -24.90 -19.51
N TYR A 145 -6.53 -24.48 -20.25
CA TYR A 145 -6.47 -24.56 -21.72
C TYR A 145 -6.61 -26.00 -22.24
N ASN A 146 -5.84 -26.95 -21.69
CA ASN A 146 -5.92 -28.36 -22.07
C ASN A 146 -7.26 -29.01 -21.68
N ALA A 147 -8.01 -28.43 -20.73
CA ALA A 147 -9.37 -28.89 -20.41
C ALA A 147 -10.38 -28.39 -21.45
N PHE A 148 -10.30 -27.11 -21.84
CA PHE A 148 -11.06 -26.56 -22.95
C PHE A 148 -10.84 -27.36 -24.24
N LEU A 149 -9.58 -27.57 -24.65
CA LEU A 149 -9.24 -28.32 -25.87
C LEU A 149 -9.86 -29.72 -25.90
N LYS A 150 -9.91 -30.42 -24.75
CA LYS A 150 -10.45 -31.77 -24.64
C LYS A 150 -11.99 -31.79 -24.65
N GLU A 151 -12.62 -30.84 -23.95
CA GLU A 151 -14.09 -30.82 -23.78
C GLU A 151 -14.81 -30.44 -25.08
N TYR A 152 -14.18 -29.60 -25.91
CA TYR A 152 -14.73 -29.09 -27.15
C TYR A 152 -14.02 -29.64 -28.40
N GLU A 153 -13.26 -30.73 -28.28
CA GLU A 153 -12.49 -31.32 -29.38
C GLU A 153 -13.35 -31.54 -30.65
N GLY A 154 -12.94 -30.95 -31.78
CA GLY A 154 -13.70 -30.97 -33.04
C GLY A 154 -14.95 -30.08 -33.09
N ARG A 155 -15.26 -29.33 -32.03
CA ARG A 155 -16.47 -28.49 -31.88
C ARG A 155 -16.19 -26.99 -31.68
N TRP A 156 -14.94 -26.61 -31.46
CA TRP A 156 -14.51 -25.20 -31.40
C TRP A 156 -13.68 -24.81 -32.63
N ALA A 157 -13.69 -23.52 -32.97
CA ALA A 157 -12.79 -22.91 -33.94
C ALA A 157 -12.28 -21.57 -33.41
N PHE A 158 -11.14 -21.12 -33.94
CA PHE A 158 -10.60 -19.78 -33.72
C PHE A 158 -10.29 -19.13 -35.07
N HIS A 159 -10.59 -17.84 -35.19
CA HIS A 159 -10.22 -17.00 -36.31
C HIS A 159 -9.86 -15.59 -35.85
N ARG A 160 -9.19 -14.82 -36.72
CA ARG A 160 -8.88 -13.40 -36.51
C ARG A 160 -10.17 -12.59 -36.64
N LEU A 161 -10.35 -11.58 -35.80
CA LEU A 161 -11.53 -10.71 -35.81
C LEU A 161 -11.77 -10.10 -37.21
N SER A 162 -13.02 -10.11 -37.66
CA SER A 162 -13.45 -9.63 -38.97
C SER A 162 -14.78 -8.88 -38.91
N ARG A 163 -15.13 -8.13 -39.97
CA ARG A 163 -16.44 -7.42 -40.04
C ARG A 163 -17.65 -8.36 -39.95
N ASP A 164 -17.51 -9.60 -40.40
CA ASP A 164 -18.58 -10.60 -40.37
C ASP A 164 -18.91 -11.03 -38.92
N ASP A 165 -18.04 -10.74 -37.94
CA ASP A 165 -18.24 -11.04 -36.51
C ASP A 165 -19.04 -9.99 -35.74
N PHE A 166 -19.27 -8.79 -36.30
CA PHE A 166 -19.69 -7.63 -35.50
C PHE A 166 -21.13 -7.75 -34.98
N ASP A 167 -22.06 -8.25 -35.79
CA ASP A 167 -23.45 -8.50 -35.36
C ASP A 167 -23.55 -9.60 -34.29
N ASP A 168 -22.67 -10.61 -34.36
CA ASP A 168 -22.53 -11.67 -33.35
C ASP A 168 -21.99 -11.09 -32.02
N ILE A 169 -21.01 -10.17 -32.08
CA ILE A 169 -20.51 -9.45 -30.90
C ILE A 169 -21.61 -8.61 -30.25
N PHE A 170 -22.37 -7.83 -31.03
CA PHE A 170 -23.46 -7.01 -30.50
C PHE A 170 -24.57 -7.84 -29.87
N SER A 171 -24.89 -8.99 -30.48
CA SER A 171 -25.84 -9.96 -29.92
C SER A 171 -25.34 -10.55 -28.60
N LEU A 172 -24.06 -10.94 -28.54
CA LEU A 172 -23.43 -11.52 -27.36
C LEU A 172 -23.30 -10.51 -26.20
N LEU A 173 -23.05 -9.23 -26.49
CA LEU A 173 -23.03 -8.16 -25.49
C LEU A 173 -24.42 -7.95 -24.86
N SER A 174 -25.46 -7.95 -25.68
CA SER A 174 -26.85 -7.83 -25.21
C SER A 174 -27.27 -9.04 -24.35
N GLU A 175 -26.95 -10.27 -24.78
CA GLU A 175 -27.17 -11.49 -23.96
C GLU A 175 -26.48 -11.41 -22.58
N TRP A 176 -25.37 -10.68 -22.46
CA TRP A 176 -24.61 -10.59 -21.21
C TRP A 176 -25.08 -9.46 -20.30
N GLN A 177 -25.70 -8.40 -20.83
CA GLN A 177 -26.37 -7.38 -20.02
C GLN A 177 -27.56 -7.97 -19.26
N ASP A 178 -28.41 -8.76 -19.93
CA ASP A 178 -29.57 -9.46 -19.35
C ASP A 178 -29.22 -10.48 -18.23
N SER A 179 -27.92 -10.70 -17.94
CA SER A 179 -27.44 -11.67 -16.95
C SER A 179 -26.55 -11.09 -15.83
N HIS A 180 -26.45 -9.76 -15.71
CA HIS A 180 -25.64 -9.10 -14.68
C HIS A 180 -26.39 -7.99 -13.92
N ASP A 181 -26.52 -8.16 -12.61
CA ASP A 181 -26.92 -7.06 -11.71
C ASP A 181 -25.85 -5.94 -11.71
N ASP A 182 -26.30 -4.69 -11.82
CA ASP A 182 -25.58 -3.40 -11.74
C ASP A 182 -24.05 -3.47 -11.47
N ILE A 183 -23.25 -3.52 -12.55
CA ILE A 183 -21.84 -3.15 -12.52
C ILE A 183 -21.68 -1.83 -13.28
N PHE A 184 -21.10 -0.83 -12.60
CA PHE A 184 -20.78 0.48 -13.17
C PHE A 184 -19.91 0.35 -14.43
N GLY A 185 -20.20 1.12 -15.47
CA GLY A 185 -19.44 1.15 -16.72
C GLY A 185 -19.92 0.19 -17.83
N ILE A 186 -20.94 -0.65 -17.61
CA ILE A 186 -21.39 -1.63 -18.62
C ILE A 186 -21.96 -0.97 -19.89
N GLN A 187 -22.73 0.12 -19.75
CA GLN A 187 -23.35 0.79 -20.91
C GLN A 187 -22.33 1.64 -21.67
N GLU A 188 -21.38 2.22 -20.95
CA GLU A 188 -20.26 3.00 -21.44
C GLU A 188 -19.26 2.10 -22.20
N GLU A 189 -18.94 0.93 -21.64
CA GLU A 189 -18.12 -0.08 -22.32
C GLU A 189 -18.79 -0.60 -23.59
N GLU A 190 -20.11 -0.87 -23.57
CA GLU A 190 -20.84 -1.32 -24.76
C GLU A 190 -20.85 -0.26 -25.87
N GLN A 191 -21.15 1.01 -25.53
CA GLN A 191 -21.08 2.13 -26.48
C GLN A 191 -19.66 2.33 -27.02
N GLY A 192 -18.64 2.18 -26.19
CA GLY A 192 -17.24 2.15 -26.60
C GLY A 192 -16.95 1.03 -27.59
N ILE A 193 -17.38 -0.20 -27.33
CA ILE A 193 -17.21 -1.35 -28.23
C ILE A 193 -17.93 -1.11 -29.57
N ARG A 194 -19.14 -0.54 -29.56
CA ARG A 194 -19.88 -0.18 -30.78
C ARG A 194 -19.08 0.82 -31.63
N PHE A 195 -18.63 1.93 -31.03
CA PHE A 195 -17.80 2.92 -31.72
C PHE A 195 -16.50 2.31 -32.27
N LEU A 196 -15.83 1.43 -31.50
CA LEU A 196 -14.62 0.75 -31.95
C LEU A 196 -14.86 -0.13 -33.18
N LEU A 197 -15.92 -0.95 -33.17
CA LEU A 197 -16.23 -1.84 -34.29
C LEU A 197 -16.72 -1.07 -35.54
N GLU A 198 -17.52 -0.01 -35.35
CA GLU A 198 -17.97 0.87 -36.44
C GLU A 198 -16.80 1.51 -37.21
N HIS A 199 -15.68 1.81 -36.52
CA HIS A 199 -14.47 2.43 -37.07
C HIS A 199 -13.24 1.51 -37.10
N ALA A 200 -13.45 0.19 -37.18
CA ALA A 200 -12.38 -0.80 -37.00
C ALA A 200 -11.24 -0.72 -38.05
N GLU A 201 -11.52 -0.26 -39.27
CA GLU A 201 -10.50 -0.10 -40.32
C GLU A 201 -9.65 1.15 -40.09
N GLU A 202 -10.30 2.27 -39.77
CA GLU A 202 -9.66 3.56 -39.48
C GLU A 202 -8.78 3.49 -38.22
N LEU A 203 -9.24 2.77 -37.20
CA LEU A 203 -8.52 2.51 -35.96
C LEU A 203 -7.47 1.38 -36.09
N SER A 204 -7.43 0.68 -37.24
CA SER A 204 -6.56 -0.49 -37.47
C SER A 204 -6.68 -1.56 -36.37
N LEU A 205 -7.91 -1.84 -35.94
CA LEU A 205 -8.18 -2.81 -34.88
C LEU A 205 -7.86 -4.22 -35.32
N ASP A 206 -7.43 -5.01 -34.35
CA ASP A 206 -7.16 -6.42 -34.50
C ASP A 206 -7.86 -7.19 -33.37
N GLY A 207 -7.82 -8.52 -33.44
CA GLY A 207 -8.32 -9.38 -32.39
C GLY A 207 -8.50 -10.81 -32.84
N GLY A 208 -9.20 -11.55 -32.01
CA GLY A 208 -9.56 -12.93 -32.29
C GLY A 208 -10.95 -13.26 -31.78
N VAL A 209 -11.53 -14.31 -32.34
CA VAL A 209 -12.84 -14.85 -32.01
C VAL A 209 -12.69 -16.36 -31.77
N ILE A 210 -13.41 -16.89 -30.78
CA ILE A 210 -13.63 -18.34 -30.63
C ILE A 210 -15.11 -18.63 -30.75
N THR A 211 -15.44 -19.51 -31.69
CA THR A 211 -16.77 -20.12 -31.81
C THR A 211 -16.78 -21.53 -31.25
N ILE A 212 -17.92 -21.97 -30.73
CA ILE A 212 -18.17 -23.31 -30.19
C ILE A 212 -19.55 -23.76 -30.65
N ASP A 213 -19.66 -24.97 -31.19
CA ASP A 213 -20.89 -25.53 -31.78
C ASP A 213 -21.55 -24.58 -32.81
N GLY A 214 -20.72 -23.79 -33.51
CA GLY A 214 -21.15 -22.82 -34.53
C GLY A 214 -21.63 -21.46 -33.99
N ARG A 215 -21.43 -21.14 -32.71
CA ARG A 215 -21.80 -19.84 -32.10
C ARG A 215 -20.60 -19.13 -31.48
N MET A 216 -20.53 -17.81 -31.54
CA MET A 216 -19.52 -17.05 -30.80
C MET A 216 -19.61 -17.31 -29.29
N LYS A 217 -18.44 -17.52 -28.66
CA LYS A 217 -18.32 -17.73 -27.21
C LYS A 217 -17.18 -16.96 -26.55
N ALA A 218 -16.21 -16.47 -27.32
CA ALA A 218 -15.30 -15.44 -26.87
C ALA A 218 -14.85 -14.54 -28.04
N PHE A 219 -14.52 -13.30 -27.72
CA PHE A 219 -13.84 -12.38 -28.62
C PHE A 219 -12.84 -11.50 -27.86
N SER A 220 -11.98 -10.84 -28.61
CA SER A 220 -11.08 -9.80 -28.10
C SER A 220 -10.90 -8.70 -29.14
N ILE A 221 -10.74 -7.45 -28.67
CA ILE A 221 -10.44 -6.28 -29.49
C ILE A 221 -9.15 -5.67 -28.95
N VAL A 222 -8.18 -5.45 -29.83
CA VAL A 222 -6.80 -5.07 -29.48
C VAL A 222 -6.27 -4.01 -30.43
N SER A 223 -5.27 -3.27 -30.00
CA SER A 223 -4.48 -2.37 -30.86
C SER A 223 -3.05 -2.21 -30.33
N HIS A 224 -2.18 -1.52 -31.07
CA HIS A 224 -0.81 -1.24 -30.63
C HIS A 224 -0.74 0.04 -29.77
N THR A 225 -0.32 -0.10 -28.51
CA THR A 225 0.16 1.04 -27.71
C THR A 225 1.53 1.53 -28.23
N THR A 226 2.40 0.58 -28.61
CA THR A 226 3.73 0.84 -29.19
C THR A 226 4.07 -0.23 -30.24
N PRO A 227 5.13 -0.08 -31.05
CA PRO A 227 5.56 -1.12 -32.00
C PRO A 227 5.90 -2.49 -31.39
N TYR A 228 6.02 -2.60 -30.06
CA TYR A 228 6.34 -3.84 -29.34
C TYR A 228 5.33 -4.21 -28.24
N MET A 229 4.29 -3.39 -28.02
CA MET A 229 3.25 -3.59 -27.02
C MET A 229 1.86 -3.50 -27.64
N LEU A 230 1.07 -4.58 -27.46
CA LEU A 230 -0.37 -4.54 -27.69
C LEU A 230 -1.12 -4.16 -26.41
N ASP A 231 -2.25 -3.51 -26.59
CA ASP A 231 -3.27 -3.30 -25.57
C ASP A 231 -4.46 -4.23 -25.83
N ILE A 232 -5.02 -4.80 -24.76
CA ILE A 232 -6.22 -5.64 -24.84
C ILE A 232 -7.39 -4.88 -24.21
N HIS A 233 -7.94 -3.93 -24.96
CA HIS A 233 -9.10 -3.11 -24.56
C HIS A 233 -10.29 -3.97 -24.13
N VAL A 234 -10.52 -5.06 -24.86
CA VAL A 234 -11.68 -5.92 -24.67
C VAL A 234 -11.23 -7.38 -24.72
N GLU A 235 -11.50 -8.14 -23.66
CA GLU A 235 -11.39 -9.60 -23.64
C GLU A 235 -12.64 -10.18 -22.99
N LYS A 236 -13.51 -10.78 -23.81
CA LYS A 236 -14.87 -11.17 -23.44
C LYS A 236 -15.03 -12.66 -23.74
N ALA A 237 -15.36 -13.46 -22.72
CA ALA A 237 -15.61 -14.90 -22.89
C ALA A 237 -16.70 -15.45 -21.95
N ASP A 238 -17.41 -16.48 -22.40
CA ASP A 238 -18.41 -17.21 -21.60
C ASP A 238 -17.77 -17.76 -20.31
N ARG A 239 -18.19 -17.23 -19.16
CA ARG A 239 -17.60 -17.53 -17.85
C ARG A 239 -17.83 -18.97 -17.38
N ASN A 240 -18.80 -19.67 -17.96
CA ASN A 240 -19.09 -21.07 -17.67
C ASN A 240 -18.07 -22.01 -18.33
N ILE A 241 -17.42 -21.56 -19.41
CA ILE A 241 -16.55 -22.40 -20.24
C ILE A 241 -15.12 -22.39 -19.68
N ARG A 242 -14.80 -23.45 -18.93
CA ARG A 242 -13.52 -23.63 -18.22
C ARG A 242 -12.32 -23.47 -19.17
N GLY A 243 -11.65 -22.33 -19.04
CA GLY A 243 -10.40 -22.03 -19.73
C GLY A 243 -10.52 -21.20 -20.99
N LEU A 244 -11.72 -20.76 -21.38
CA LEU A 244 -11.94 -19.99 -22.60
C LEU A 244 -11.20 -18.64 -22.61
N TYR A 245 -11.19 -17.91 -21.48
CA TYR A 245 -10.33 -16.72 -21.28
C TYR A 245 -8.83 -16.98 -21.46
N VAL A 246 -8.35 -18.21 -21.22
CA VAL A 246 -6.95 -18.59 -21.49
C VAL A 246 -6.76 -18.93 -22.97
N ALA A 247 -7.77 -19.52 -23.61
CA ALA A 247 -7.73 -19.89 -25.03
C ALA A 247 -7.75 -18.67 -25.96
N ILE A 248 -8.68 -17.73 -25.76
CA ILE A 248 -8.84 -16.56 -26.64
C ILE A 248 -7.55 -15.74 -26.75
N LEU A 249 -6.96 -15.37 -25.61
CA LEU A 249 -5.68 -14.66 -25.57
C LEU A 249 -4.55 -15.51 -26.15
N LYS A 250 -4.46 -16.80 -25.79
CA LYS A 250 -3.39 -17.67 -26.29
C LYS A 250 -3.42 -17.77 -27.81
N ASN A 251 -4.57 -18.07 -28.40
CA ASN A 251 -4.70 -18.36 -29.83
C ASN A 251 -4.58 -17.08 -30.67
N TYR A 252 -4.99 -15.92 -30.15
CA TYR A 252 -4.68 -14.64 -30.78
C TYR A 252 -3.15 -14.35 -30.81
N LEU A 253 -2.43 -14.58 -29.70
CA LEU A 253 -0.99 -14.32 -29.65
C LEU A 253 -0.15 -15.27 -30.53
N GLU A 254 -0.69 -16.40 -30.97
CA GLU A 254 -0.08 -17.27 -31.97
C GLU A 254 -0.11 -16.69 -33.40
N ILE A 255 -0.99 -15.71 -33.67
CA ILE A 255 -1.11 -15.03 -34.98
C ILE A 255 -0.75 -13.54 -34.96
N ALA A 256 -0.67 -12.91 -33.77
CA ALA A 256 -0.32 -11.50 -33.60
C ALA A 256 1.09 -11.16 -34.12
N ASP A 257 1.31 -9.90 -34.53
CA ASP A 257 2.57 -9.40 -35.11
C ASP A 257 3.80 -9.87 -34.31
N PRO A 258 4.76 -10.61 -34.91
CA PRO A 258 6.01 -11.04 -34.27
C PRO A 258 6.83 -9.95 -33.56
N ALA A 259 6.67 -8.66 -33.90
CA ALA A 259 7.33 -7.56 -33.19
C ALA A 259 6.82 -7.36 -31.75
N VAL A 260 5.59 -7.79 -31.46
CA VAL A 260 4.97 -7.68 -30.13
C VAL A 260 5.70 -8.58 -29.14
N THR A 261 6.15 -8.00 -28.03
CA THR A 261 6.81 -8.70 -26.91
C THR A 261 6.07 -8.54 -25.59
N LEU A 262 5.31 -7.44 -25.44
CA LEU A 262 4.53 -7.10 -24.26
C LEU A 262 3.04 -6.98 -24.57
N ILE A 263 2.23 -7.19 -23.54
CA ILE A 263 0.78 -7.06 -23.58
C ILE A 263 0.36 -6.23 -22.37
N ASN A 264 -0.23 -5.06 -22.58
CA ASN A 264 -1.04 -4.39 -21.57
C ASN A 264 -2.46 -4.98 -21.62
N ARG A 265 -3.13 -5.03 -20.47
CA ARG A 265 -4.53 -5.47 -20.37
C ARG A 265 -5.36 -4.52 -19.51
N GLU A 266 -4.96 -3.25 -19.44
CA GLU A 266 -5.61 -2.17 -18.68
C GLU A 266 -5.81 -2.51 -17.17
N ASP A 267 -6.58 -1.71 -16.44
CA ASP A 267 -6.67 -1.76 -14.97
C ASP A 267 -7.80 -2.65 -14.39
N ASP A 268 -7.79 -2.89 -13.08
CA ASP A 268 -8.72 -3.82 -12.42
C ASP A 268 -9.97 -3.18 -11.79
N MET A 269 -10.20 -1.88 -12.00
CA MET A 269 -11.29 -1.07 -11.46
C MET A 269 -11.46 -1.19 -9.93
N GLY A 270 -10.41 -1.61 -9.21
CA GLY A 270 -10.47 -1.95 -7.79
C GLY A 270 -11.29 -3.21 -7.46
N LEU A 271 -11.84 -3.92 -8.45
CA LEU A 271 -12.73 -5.06 -8.26
C LEU A 271 -11.96 -6.30 -7.79
N PRO A 272 -12.25 -6.88 -6.60
CA PRO A 272 -11.47 -8.00 -6.05
C PRO A 272 -11.41 -9.25 -6.95
N SER A 273 -12.47 -9.50 -7.72
CA SER A 273 -12.53 -10.57 -8.73
C SER A 273 -11.55 -10.33 -9.89
N LEU A 274 -11.47 -9.09 -10.39
CA LEU A 274 -10.61 -8.70 -11.51
C LEU A 274 -9.14 -8.55 -11.08
N ILE A 275 -8.89 -7.95 -9.91
CA ILE A 275 -7.57 -7.95 -9.22
C ILE A 275 -7.03 -9.39 -9.17
N LYS A 276 -7.86 -10.34 -8.70
CA LYS A 276 -7.49 -11.75 -8.62
C LYS A 276 -7.24 -12.34 -10.00
N ALA A 277 -8.14 -12.14 -10.97
CA ALA A 277 -8.02 -12.71 -12.31
C ALA A 277 -6.73 -12.25 -13.03
N LYS A 278 -6.45 -10.94 -13.02
CA LYS A 278 -5.24 -10.37 -13.63
C LYS A 278 -3.97 -10.88 -12.93
N ARG A 279 -3.93 -10.93 -11.59
CA ARG A 279 -2.81 -11.52 -10.84
C ARG A 279 -2.64 -13.04 -11.09
N ASP A 280 -3.73 -13.79 -11.26
CA ASP A 280 -3.72 -15.23 -11.58
C ASP A 280 -3.05 -15.47 -12.97
N MET A 281 -3.08 -14.50 -13.89
CA MET A 281 -2.38 -14.56 -15.19
C MET A 281 -0.89 -14.15 -15.12
N HIS A 282 -0.38 -13.85 -13.93
CA HIS A 282 1.04 -13.55 -13.66
C HIS A 282 1.62 -12.39 -14.48
N PRO A 283 1.23 -11.13 -14.20
CA PRO A 283 1.89 -9.96 -14.78
C PRO A 283 3.39 -9.96 -14.48
N ILE A 284 4.18 -9.41 -15.42
CA ILE A 284 5.62 -9.15 -15.20
C ILE A 284 5.83 -7.76 -14.58
N ARG A 285 4.88 -6.85 -14.79
CA ARG A 285 4.82 -5.50 -14.21
C ARG A 285 3.37 -5.14 -13.92
N ILE A 286 3.14 -4.46 -12.79
CA ILE A 286 1.90 -3.73 -12.53
C ILE A 286 2.31 -2.25 -12.52
N ALA A 287 1.84 -1.48 -13.49
CA ALA A 287 2.21 -0.08 -13.64
C ALA A 287 1.25 0.79 -12.80
N GLN A 288 1.79 1.39 -11.74
CA GLN A 288 1.04 2.32 -10.91
C GLN A 288 0.93 3.66 -11.65
N LYS A 289 -0.31 4.10 -11.90
CA LYS A 289 -0.62 5.46 -12.33
C LYS A 289 -0.71 6.38 -11.12
N TYR A 290 -0.40 7.66 -11.32
CA TYR A 290 -0.44 8.72 -10.32
C TYR A 290 -1.23 9.93 -10.83
N THR A 291 -1.71 10.76 -9.92
CA THR A 291 -2.14 12.14 -10.18
C THR A 291 -1.00 13.09 -9.76
N ALA A 292 -0.86 14.23 -10.43
CA ALA A 292 0.08 15.29 -10.08
C ALA A 292 -0.62 16.65 -10.07
N VAL A 293 -0.75 17.26 -8.90
CA VAL A 293 -1.39 18.56 -8.66
C VAL A 293 -0.31 19.61 -8.42
N PHE A 294 -0.27 20.65 -9.24
CA PHE A 294 0.68 21.76 -9.11
C PHE A 294 0.24 22.71 -7.97
N ARG A 295 0.57 22.32 -6.75
CA ARG A 295 0.37 23.07 -5.51
C ARG A 295 1.58 22.86 -4.60
N SER A 296 1.96 23.89 -3.85
CA SER A 296 3.08 23.82 -2.91
C SER A 296 2.80 22.88 -1.75
N TRP A 297 3.81 22.13 -1.32
CA TRP A 297 3.84 21.40 -0.05
C TRP A 297 5.09 21.78 0.75
N GLU A 298 4.98 21.68 2.08
CA GLU A 298 6.06 22.01 3.00
C GLU A 298 6.19 20.94 4.09
N ILE A 299 7.34 20.89 4.75
CA ILE A 299 7.52 20.14 6.00
C ILE A 299 7.78 21.14 7.13
N SER A 300 7.03 21.04 8.22
CA SER A 300 7.21 21.92 9.38
C SER A 300 6.65 21.31 10.67
N THR A 301 6.77 22.06 11.78
CA THR A 301 6.00 21.82 13.00
C THR A 301 4.49 21.95 12.74
N PRO A 302 3.63 21.08 13.30
CA PRO A 302 2.18 21.22 13.26
C PRO A 302 1.68 22.41 14.10
N LYS A 303 0.57 23.02 13.67
CA LYS A 303 -0.12 24.12 14.37
C LYS A 303 -1.05 23.58 15.47
N PRO A 304 -1.38 24.33 16.53
CA PRO A 304 -2.31 23.87 17.57
C PRO A 304 -3.68 23.42 17.04
N GLU A 305 -4.23 24.15 16.07
CA GLU A 305 -5.50 23.87 15.39
C GLU A 305 -5.48 22.64 14.48
N GLU A 306 -4.30 22.07 14.18
CA GLU A 306 -4.16 20.86 13.37
C GLU A 306 -4.32 19.56 14.18
N LYS A 307 -4.50 19.62 15.51
CA LYS A 307 -4.62 18.45 16.41
C LYS A 307 -5.61 17.40 15.89
N ASP A 308 -6.79 17.82 15.45
CA ASP A 308 -7.86 16.90 15.04
C ASP A 308 -7.53 16.19 13.71
N GLN A 309 -6.79 16.86 12.80
CA GLN A 309 -6.27 16.21 11.59
C GLN A 309 -5.19 15.17 11.92
N LEU A 310 -4.32 15.45 12.90
CA LEU A 310 -3.31 14.50 13.35
C LEU A 310 -3.95 13.26 13.99
N ASN A 311 -4.97 13.46 14.84
CA ASN A 311 -5.70 12.37 15.49
C ASN A 311 -6.42 11.49 14.45
N ALA A 312 -7.14 12.10 13.50
CA ALA A 312 -7.76 11.37 12.40
C ALA A 312 -6.75 10.59 11.52
N LEU A 313 -5.57 11.17 11.27
CA LEU A 313 -4.51 10.51 10.49
C LEU A 313 -3.80 9.39 11.28
N TRP A 314 -3.75 9.47 12.61
CA TRP A 314 -3.27 8.41 13.49
C TRP A 314 -4.19 7.18 13.38
N LEU A 315 -5.50 7.39 13.57
CA LEU A 315 -6.51 6.34 13.54
C LEU A 315 -6.69 5.67 12.16
N ASP A 316 -6.46 6.37 11.04
CA ASP A 316 -6.42 5.76 9.68
C ASP A 316 -5.12 4.98 9.39
N SER A 317 -4.10 5.12 10.23
CA SER A 317 -2.77 4.51 10.02
C SER A 317 -2.46 3.34 10.95
N PHE A 318 -3.00 3.33 12.18
CA PHE A 318 -2.68 2.34 13.20
C PHE A 318 -3.96 1.60 13.66
N ALA A 319 -4.16 0.39 13.15
CA ALA A 319 -5.41 -0.37 13.34
C ALA A 319 -5.63 -0.92 14.77
N GLU A 320 -4.58 -0.89 15.61
CA GLU A 320 -4.64 -1.26 17.03
C GLU A 320 -5.06 -0.08 17.92
N GLU A 321 -5.07 1.14 17.38
CA GLU A 321 -5.37 2.36 18.12
C GLU A 321 -6.87 2.64 18.22
N THR A 322 -7.25 3.22 19.36
CA THR A 322 -8.64 3.56 19.67
C THR A 322 -8.77 5.07 19.85
N PRO A 323 -9.96 5.67 19.66
CA PRO A 323 -10.19 7.08 20.00
C PRO A 323 -9.85 7.44 21.46
N LYS A 324 -9.89 6.45 22.38
CA LYS A 324 -9.54 6.61 23.80
C LYS A 324 -8.02 6.68 24.03
N SER A 325 -7.25 5.76 23.44
CA SER A 325 -5.78 5.74 23.53
C SER A 325 -5.16 6.90 22.75
N ALA A 326 -5.69 7.19 21.55
CA ALA A 326 -5.27 8.34 20.75
C ALA A 326 -5.52 9.67 21.50
N GLU A 327 -6.73 9.94 22.02
CA GLU A 327 -6.96 11.19 22.77
C GLU A 327 -6.16 11.25 24.08
N PHE A 328 -5.89 10.11 24.73
CA PHE A 328 -4.96 10.08 25.87
C PHE A 328 -3.54 10.54 25.46
N TYR A 329 -2.99 9.99 24.37
CA TYR A 329 -1.70 10.40 23.84
C TYR A 329 -1.71 11.88 23.42
N PHE A 330 -2.70 12.30 22.63
CA PHE A 330 -2.82 13.66 22.10
C PHE A 330 -3.13 14.74 23.14
N SER A 331 -3.66 14.39 24.32
CA SER A 331 -3.90 15.32 25.43
C SER A 331 -2.74 15.39 26.45
N ARG A 332 -1.98 14.30 26.64
CA ARG A 332 -0.94 14.21 27.68
C ARG A 332 0.48 14.16 27.14
N MET A 333 0.74 13.36 26.11
CA MET A 333 2.08 12.99 25.65
C MET A 333 2.54 13.79 24.43
N TYR A 334 1.63 14.04 23.50
CA TYR A 334 1.90 14.78 22.26
C TYR A 334 2.49 16.17 22.53
N ARG A 335 3.55 16.52 21.78
CA ARG A 335 4.22 17.82 21.82
C ARG A 335 4.48 18.28 20.39
N PRO A 336 3.98 19.45 19.93
CA PRO A 336 4.17 19.90 18.56
C PRO A 336 5.63 19.94 18.12
N GLN A 337 6.55 20.38 18.98
CA GLN A 337 7.98 20.46 18.67
C GLN A 337 8.61 19.09 18.34
N ASP A 338 8.02 18.00 18.84
CA ASP A 338 8.46 16.62 18.66
C ASP A 338 7.66 15.90 17.54
N CYS A 339 7.04 16.68 16.65
CA CYS A 339 6.33 16.20 15.48
C CYS A 339 6.70 17.05 14.24
N ARG A 340 6.79 16.43 13.07
CA ARG A 340 6.77 17.14 11.78
C ARG A 340 5.61 16.65 10.93
N VAL A 341 4.93 17.58 10.29
CA VAL A 341 3.93 17.31 9.26
C VAL A 341 4.48 17.67 7.89
N LEU A 342 4.10 16.90 6.88
CA LEU A 342 4.14 17.33 5.49
C LEU A 342 2.72 17.76 5.12
N ARG A 343 2.52 19.03 4.77
CA ARG A 343 1.20 19.60 4.42
C ARG A 343 1.20 20.26 3.05
N SER A 344 0.01 20.39 2.44
CA SER A 344 -0.20 21.21 1.24
C SER A 344 -1.50 22.02 1.38
N GLY A 345 -1.38 23.34 1.42
CA GLY A 345 -2.42 24.19 2.00
C GLY A 345 -2.70 23.72 3.44
N ASP A 346 -3.97 23.69 3.83
CA ASP A 346 -4.39 23.23 5.17
C ASP A 346 -4.50 21.70 5.30
N GLN A 347 -4.18 20.93 4.25
CA GLN A 347 -4.25 19.46 4.28
C GLN A 347 -2.91 18.86 4.73
N ILE A 348 -2.87 18.25 5.92
CA ILE A 348 -1.75 17.38 6.31
C ILE A 348 -1.81 16.11 5.45
N ILE A 349 -0.71 15.81 4.74
CA ILE A 349 -0.54 14.64 3.87
C ILE A 349 0.12 13.49 4.65
N ALA A 350 1.13 13.83 5.47
CA ALA A 350 1.88 12.88 6.29
C ALA A 350 2.31 13.53 7.62
N MET A 351 2.57 12.71 8.63
CA MET A 351 3.14 13.15 9.92
C MET A 351 4.14 12.13 10.46
N CYS A 352 5.07 12.62 11.27
CA CYS A 352 6.17 11.88 11.87
C CYS A 352 6.33 12.36 13.32
N MET A 353 6.13 11.47 14.30
CA MET A 353 6.26 11.78 15.72
C MET A 353 7.54 11.17 16.30
N PHE A 354 8.29 11.98 17.03
CA PHE A 354 9.62 11.63 17.55
C PHE A 354 9.89 12.16 18.98
N PRO A 355 9.08 11.79 19.99
CA PRO A 355 9.26 12.22 21.38
C PRO A 355 10.69 11.97 21.90
N GLN A 356 11.15 12.88 22.77
CA GLN A 356 12.47 12.79 23.38
C GLN A 356 12.47 11.85 24.59
N TRP A 357 13.39 10.89 24.57
CA TRP A 357 13.50 9.79 25.52
C TRP A 357 14.82 9.88 26.31
N GLN A 358 14.92 9.13 27.41
CA GLN A 358 16.14 8.91 28.19
C GLN A 358 16.37 7.41 28.38
N LEU A 359 17.54 6.91 28.02
CA LEU A 359 17.99 5.54 28.28
C LEU A 359 19.20 5.57 29.22
N SER A 360 19.33 4.55 30.07
CA SER A 360 20.56 4.28 30.79
C SER A 360 21.55 3.60 29.84
N LEU A 361 22.68 4.24 29.57
CA LEU A 361 23.81 3.67 28.83
C LEU A 361 25.09 3.78 29.66
N ASN A 362 25.74 2.65 29.90
CA ASN A 362 26.89 2.48 30.79
C ASN A 362 26.66 3.20 32.15
N GLY A 363 25.44 3.08 32.69
CA GLY A 363 25.03 3.70 33.96
C GLY A 363 24.85 5.22 33.93
N ARG A 364 24.63 5.83 32.76
CA ARG A 364 24.38 7.27 32.60
C ARG A 364 23.11 7.53 31.79
N PRO A 365 22.32 8.58 32.11
CA PRO A 365 21.25 9.02 31.24
C PRO A 365 21.83 9.52 29.91
N VAL A 366 21.36 8.96 28.81
CA VAL A 366 21.64 9.41 27.44
C VAL A 366 20.32 9.60 26.73
N SER A 367 20.16 10.75 26.08
CA SER A 367 18.92 11.09 25.41
C SER A 367 18.84 10.52 24.00
N PHE A 368 17.62 10.16 23.61
CA PHE A 368 17.28 9.61 22.30
C PHE A 368 16.06 10.31 21.72
N ARG A 369 15.93 10.28 20.40
CA ARG A 369 14.66 10.43 19.70
C ARG A 369 14.07 9.05 19.46
N PHE A 370 12.87 8.81 19.98
CA PHE A 370 12.11 7.61 19.68
C PHE A 370 11.13 7.91 18.56
N LEU A 371 11.26 7.24 17.41
CA LEU A 371 10.28 7.36 16.33
C LEU A 371 9.03 6.57 16.72
N GLU A 372 8.02 7.27 17.25
CA GLU A 372 6.76 6.72 17.75
C GLU A 372 5.90 6.19 16.60
N GLY A 373 5.81 6.95 15.52
CA GLY A 373 5.01 6.59 14.36
C GLY A 373 5.18 7.54 13.18
N VAL A 374 5.05 6.98 11.97
CA VAL A 374 4.99 7.75 10.72
C VAL A 374 3.72 7.36 9.99
N ALA A 375 2.86 8.34 9.75
CA ALA A 375 1.56 8.17 9.12
C ALA A 375 1.50 8.93 7.80
N VAL A 376 0.85 8.36 6.79
CA VAL A 376 0.63 8.98 5.48
C VAL A 376 -0.80 8.67 5.07
N ARG A 377 -1.57 9.68 4.64
CA ARG A 377 -2.94 9.51 4.15
C ARG A 377 -2.99 8.48 3.02
N ARG A 378 -4.01 7.62 3.01
CA ARG A 378 -4.10 6.41 2.16
C ARG A 378 -3.80 6.65 0.69
N GLU A 379 -4.41 7.69 0.13
CA GLU A 379 -4.31 8.16 -1.26
C GLU A 379 -2.91 8.74 -1.61
N TYR A 380 -2.12 9.13 -0.61
CA TYR A 380 -0.74 9.62 -0.77
C TYR A 380 0.33 8.53 -0.50
N ARG A 381 -0.08 7.32 -0.06
CA ARG A 381 0.86 6.19 0.13
C ARG A 381 1.52 5.84 -1.20
N ARG A 382 2.74 5.26 -1.16
CA ARG A 382 3.61 4.95 -2.34
C ARG A 382 4.07 6.15 -3.19
N CYS A 383 3.67 7.39 -2.89
CA CYS A 383 4.15 8.60 -3.57
C CYS A 383 5.48 9.16 -3.00
N GLY A 384 6.01 8.55 -1.94
CA GLY A 384 7.34 8.84 -1.38
C GLY A 384 7.37 9.75 -0.14
N TYR A 385 6.23 10.28 0.33
CA TYR A 385 6.19 11.24 1.45
C TYR A 385 6.78 10.72 2.76
N MET A 386 6.59 9.43 3.10
CA MET A 386 7.26 8.82 4.26
C MET A 386 8.78 8.99 4.17
N LYS A 387 9.37 8.78 2.99
CA LYS A 387 10.81 8.95 2.79
C LYS A 387 11.20 10.42 2.92
N ARG A 388 10.52 11.33 2.21
CA ARG A 388 10.80 12.78 2.26
C ARG A 388 10.73 13.34 3.69
N LEU A 389 9.72 12.91 4.46
CA LEU A 389 9.50 13.36 5.84
C LEU A 389 10.55 12.78 6.81
N LEU A 390 10.92 11.51 6.66
CA LEU A 390 11.99 10.89 7.46
C LEU A 390 13.37 11.45 7.11
N ASP A 391 13.70 11.60 5.83
CA ASP A 391 14.96 12.22 5.39
C ASP A 391 15.11 13.62 6.00
N HIS A 392 14.06 14.44 5.96
CA HIS A 392 14.03 15.78 6.56
C HIS A 392 14.24 15.73 8.09
N VAL A 393 13.47 14.93 8.82
CA VAL A 393 13.58 14.80 10.28
C VAL A 393 14.97 14.29 10.70
N PHE A 394 15.55 13.37 9.93
CA PHE A 394 16.91 12.87 10.18
C PHE A 394 18.03 13.84 9.78
N GLN A 395 17.74 14.84 8.94
CA GLN A 395 18.65 15.94 8.62
C GLN A 395 18.53 17.07 9.66
N GLU A 396 17.31 17.39 10.10
CA GLU A 396 17.04 18.40 11.13
C GLU A 396 17.65 18.02 12.48
N PHE A 397 17.56 16.74 12.86
CA PHE A 397 18.12 16.19 14.10
C PHE A 397 19.29 15.24 13.82
N ALA A 398 20.26 15.69 13.02
CA ALA A 398 21.43 14.90 12.61
C ALA A 398 22.29 14.42 13.79
N ASP A 399 22.46 15.24 14.83
CA ASP A 399 23.22 14.89 16.06
C ASP A 399 22.41 14.03 17.06
N ALA A 400 21.15 13.73 16.79
CA ALA A 400 20.31 12.97 17.70
C ALA A 400 20.48 11.46 17.51
N ARG A 401 20.48 10.72 18.62
CA ARG A 401 20.45 9.26 18.60
C ARG A 401 19.04 8.76 18.37
N TRP A 402 18.87 7.84 17.42
CA TRP A 402 17.57 7.38 16.96
C TRP A 402 17.29 5.92 17.32
N ILE A 403 16.13 5.68 17.93
CA ILE A 403 15.57 4.35 18.21
C ILE A 403 14.10 4.29 17.77
N LEU A 404 13.58 3.10 17.53
CA LEU A 404 12.17 2.90 17.17
C LEU A 404 11.67 1.49 17.51
N GLN A 405 10.35 1.33 17.51
CA GLN A 405 9.66 0.03 17.47
C GLN A 405 8.90 -0.09 16.15
N ALA A 406 8.93 -1.28 15.56
CA ALA A 406 8.48 -1.47 14.19
C ALA A 406 7.47 -2.62 14.08
N TYR A 407 6.30 -2.31 13.50
CA TYR A 407 5.39 -3.31 12.95
C TYR A 407 6.03 -4.05 11.76
N ASP A 408 6.62 -3.30 10.82
CA ASP A 408 7.47 -3.82 9.76
C ASP A 408 8.92 -3.37 10.00
N TRP A 409 9.75 -4.32 10.44
CA TRP A 409 11.14 -4.07 10.76
C TRP A 409 12.03 -3.82 9.54
N ASP A 410 11.65 -4.35 8.38
CA ASP A 410 12.51 -4.35 7.20
C ASP A 410 12.30 -3.05 6.39
N LEU A 411 11.13 -2.42 6.51
CA LEU A 411 10.83 -1.05 6.05
C LEU A 411 11.88 -0.03 6.52
N TYR A 412 12.27 -0.08 7.80
CA TYR A 412 13.17 0.91 8.42
C TYR A 412 14.66 0.67 8.17
N VAL A 413 15.06 -0.52 7.68
CA VAL A 413 16.46 -0.82 7.33
C VAL A 413 16.99 0.16 6.29
N SER A 414 16.14 0.57 5.34
CA SER A 414 16.48 1.55 4.30
C SER A 414 16.86 2.95 4.84
N PHE A 415 16.48 3.27 6.08
CA PHE A 415 16.80 4.54 6.76
C PHE A 415 18.00 4.43 7.72
N GLY A 416 18.68 3.29 7.73
CA GLY A 416 19.87 3.01 8.55
C GLY A 416 19.57 2.36 9.91
N PHE A 417 18.34 1.94 10.18
CA PHE A 417 18.01 1.25 11.43
C PHE A 417 18.41 -0.23 11.38
N ALA A 418 18.98 -0.73 12.49
CA ALA A 418 19.28 -2.13 12.71
C ALA A 418 18.56 -2.66 13.96
N LYS A 419 18.14 -3.94 13.93
CA LYS A 419 17.55 -4.65 15.08
C LYS A 419 18.59 -4.69 16.21
N SER A 420 18.31 -4.01 17.32
CA SER A 420 19.31 -3.67 18.36
C SER A 420 19.09 -4.42 19.68
N HIS A 421 17.84 -4.60 20.08
CA HIS A 421 17.44 -5.30 21.30
C HIS A 421 16.47 -6.42 20.98
N PHE A 422 16.58 -7.51 21.74
CA PHE A 422 15.80 -8.72 21.57
C PHE A 422 15.29 -9.22 22.92
N MET A 423 14.08 -9.76 22.92
CA MET A 423 13.45 -10.44 24.06
C MET A 423 13.10 -11.87 23.67
N LYS A 424 12.78 -12.70 24.66
CA LYS A 424 12.36 -14.09 24.48
C LYS A 424 10.84 -14.15 24.59
N ARG A 425 10.14 -14.47 23.50
CA ARG A 425 8.70 -14.79 23.53
C ARG A 425 8.58 -16.27 23.91
N VAL A 426 7.86 -16.59 24.98
CA VAL A 426 7.75 -17.95 25.55
C VAL A 426 6.30 -18.35 25.67
N ILE A 427 5.91 -19.44 25.00
CA ILE A 427 4.67 -20.18 25.26
C ILE A 427 4.95 -21.12 26.42
N LEU A 428 4.35 -20.85 27.58
CA LEU A 428 4.71 -21.47 28.86
C LEU A 428 4.39 -22.97 28.92
N ASP A 429 5.33 -23.77 29.44
CA ASP A 429 5.03 -25.13 29.89
C ASP A 429 4.40 -25.09 31.28
N LYS A 430 3.06 -25.16 31.32
CA LYS A 430 2.27 -25.15 32.56
C LYS A 430 2.63 -26.29 33.53
N THR A 431 3.24 -27.38 33.06
CA THR A 431 3.59 -28.55 33.88
C THR A 431 4.97 -28.45 34.54
N ALA A 432 5.82 -27.55 34.06
CA ALA A 432 7.17 -27.29 34.56
C ALA A 432 7.26 -26.01 35.44
N LEU A 433 6.14 -25.34 35.68
CA LEU A 433 6.04 -24.16 36.55
C LEU A 433 5.80 -24.57 38.03
N PRO A 434 6.19 -23.73 39.00
CA PRO A 434 5.94 -23.98 40.42
C PRO A 434 4.43 -23.95 40.76
N PRO A 435 4.04 -24.39 41.98
CA PRO A 435 2.70 -24.20 42.51
C PRO A 435 2.25 -22.73 42.47
N LYS A 436 0.93 -22.50 42.40
CA LYS A 436 0.35 -21.15 42.45
C LYS A 436 0.36 -20.64 43.88
N GLU A 437 1.35 -19.81 44.18
CA GLU A 437 1.57 -19.16 45.48
C GLU A 437 1.55 -17.63 45.30
N GLY A 438 1.28 -16.89 46.38
CA GLY A 438 1.12 -15.43 46.33
C GLY A 438 -0.25 -14.93 45.85
N SER A 439 -0.38 -13.63 45.65
CA SER A 439 -1.61 -12.94 45.23
C SER A 439 -1.31 -11.73 44.34
N TRP A 440 -2.33 -11.20 43.68
CA TRP A 440 -2.25 -9.99 42.85
C TRP A 440 -3.05 -8.85 43.46
N THR A 441 -2.53 -7.63 43.29
CA THR A 441 -3.12 -6.37 43.73
C THR A 441 -3.04 -5.34 42.60
N ASP A 442 -3.89 -4.31 42.65
CA ASP A 442 -3.85 -3.23 41.67
C ASP A 442 -2.50 -2.50 41.70
N ALA A 443 -2.03 -2.03 40.55
CA ALA A 443 -0.69 -1.47 40.43
C ALA A 443 -0.57 -0.07 41.08
N ASP A 444 0.29 0.03 42.09
CA ASP A 444 0.77 1.31 42.63
C ASP A 444 2.03 1.77 41.89
N ALA A 445 2.08 3.07 41.55
CA ALA A 445 3.16 3.64 40.76
C ALA A 445 4.52 3.66 41.47
N ALA A 446 4.55 3.86 42.79
CA ALA A 446 5.80 3.88 43.55
C ALA A 446 6.34 2.46 43.80
N ILE A 447 5.45 1.48 44.00
CA ILE A 447 5.83 0.06 44.05
C ILE A 447 6.34 -0.40 42.68
N CYS A 448 5.65 -0.07 41.59
CA CYS A 448 6.11 -0.37 40.23
C CYS A 448 7.50 0.25 39.94
N LEU A 449 7.71 1.53 40.26
CA LEU A 449 9.02 2.18 40.10
C LEU A 449 10.12 1.46 40.91
N SER A 450 9.87 1.20 42.20
CA SER A 450 10.84 0.52 43.09
C SER A 450 11.22 -0.87 42.58
N LEU A 451 10.24 -1.63 42.07
CA LEU A 451 10.47 -2.94 41.44
C LEU A 451 11.27 -2.83 40.14
N TYR A 452 10.95 -1.84 39.30
CA TYR A 452 11.68 -1.57 38.05
C TYR A 452 13.14 -1.20 38.32
N GLU A 453 13.38 -0.20 39.17
CA GLU A 453 14.72 0.21 39.60
C GLU A 453 15.51 -0.94 40.22
N THR A 454 14.83 -1.85 40.94
CA THR A 454 15.45 -3.05 41.54
C THR A 454 15.84 -4.09 40.50
N MET A 455 14.99 -4.35 39.50
CA MET A 455 15.30 -5.27 38.40
C MET A 455 16.40 -4.70 37.48
N MET A 456 16.46 -3.39 37.28
CA MET A 456 17.46 -2.76 36.40
C MET A 456 18.87 -2.61 37.02
N ARG A 457 19.07 -2.97 38.31
CA ARG A 457 20.40 -2.86 38.95
C ARG A 457 21.40 -3.82 38.28
N GLY A 458 22.49 -3.27 37.75
CA GLY A 458 23.52 -4.05 37.04
C GLY A 458 23.18 -4.39 35.58
N HIS A 459 22.07 -3.85 35.07
CA HIS A 459 21.69 -3.89 33.66
C HIS A 459 22.00 -2.56 32.96
N ASP A 460 21.87 -2.56 31.62
CA ASP A 460 22.12 -1.40 30.76
C ASP A 460 21.15 -1.42 29.56
N GLY A 461 21.04 -0.30 28.84
CA GLY A 461 20.16 -0.18 27.67
C GLY A 461 18.66 -0.09 27.99
N PHE A 462 18.30 0.08 29.26
CA PHE A 462 16.91 0.26 29.69
C PHE A 462 16.47 1.72 29.57
N ARG A 463 15.17 1.96 29.36
CA ARG A 463 14.58 3.30 29.39
C ARG A 463 14.50 3.79 30.82
N ILE A 464 14.91 5.03 31.09
CA ILE A 464 14.80 5.60 32.43
C ILE A 464 13.33 6.00 32.66
N ARG A 465 12.72 5.41 33.69
CA ARG A 465 11.35 5.64 34.14
C ARG A 465 11.40 6.30 35.52
N ASP A 466 10.47 7.21 35.80
CA ASP A 466 10.32 7.89 37.08
C ASP A 466 8.89 7.75 37.63
N LEU A 467 8.56 8.44 38.73
CA LEU A 467 7.23 8.33 39.34
C LEU A 467 6.12 8.93 38.46
N THR A 468 6.40 10.07 37.81
CA THR A 468 5.47 10.73 36.87
C THR A 468 5.18 9.85 35.66
N TYR A 469 6.18 9.16 35.13
CA TYR A 469 6.02 8.16 34.08
C TYR A 469 4.98 7.09 34.45
N TYR A 470 5.04 6.51 35.66
CA TYR A 470 4.08 5.50 36.09
C TYR A 470 2.70 6.11 36.42
N GLN A 471 2.65 7.27 37.07
CA GLN A 471 1.40 7.92 37.53
C GLN A 471 0.59 8.56 36.41
N ASP A 472 1.21 9.38 35.56
CA ASP A 472 0.50 10.25 34.61
C ASP A 472 0.43 9.67 33.19
N PHE A 473 1.35 8.76 32.84
CA PHE A 473 1.43 8.14 31.52
C PHE A 473 1.11 6.64 31.56
N TRP A 474 2.02 5.79 32.05
CA TRP A 474 2.00 4.36 31.71
C TRP A 474 0.82 3.61 32.33
N LEU A 475 0.58 3.68 33.65
CA LEU A 475 -0.56 2.98 34.25
C LEU A 475 -1.92 3.44 33.66
N PRO A 476 -2.18 4.75 33.48
CA PRO A 476 -3.39 5.19 32.79
C PRO A 476 -3.45 4.81 31.31
N TYR A 477 -2.32 4.75 30.59
CA TYR A 477 -2.28 4.37 29.17
C TYR A 477 -2.57 2.89 28.96
N GLN A 478 -1.96 2.01 29.76
CA GLN A 478 -2.27 0.57 29.74
C GLN A 478 -3.78 0.34 30.02
N ALA A 479 -4.36 1.07 30.99
CA ALA A 479 -5.79 1.08 31.26
C ALA A 479 -6.64 1.78 30.15
N CYS A 480 -6.04 2.55 29.25
CA CYS A 480 -6.68 3.03 28.03
C CYS A 480 -6.80 1.91 26.99
N CYS A 481 -5.69 1.20 26.74
CA CYS A 481 -5.58 0.05 25.84
C CYS A 481 -6.31 -1.22 26.32
N GLY A 482 -6.87 -1.23 27.54
CA GLY A 482 -7.59 -2.38 28.11
C GLY A 482 -6.69 -3.43 28.77
N MET A 483 -5.38 -3.15 28.85
CA MET A 483 -4.38 -3.99 29.50
C MET A 483 -4.58 -3.97 31.02
N ARG A 484 -4.22 -5.09 31.67
CA ARG A 484 -4.23 -5.23 33.13
C ARG A 484 -2.82 -5.09 33.66
N VAL A 485 -2.60 -4.11 34.53
CA VAL A 485 -1.34 -3.96 35.27
C VAL A 485 -1.60 -4.27 36.74
N GLN A 486 -0.84 -5.21 37.31
CA GLN A 486 -1.01 -5.65 38.68
C GLN A 486 0.34 -5.91 39.36
N VAL A 487 0.43 -5.64 40.66
CA VAL A 487 1.57 -5.98 41.52
C VAL A 487 1.34 -7.36 42.15
N PHE A 488 2.38 -8.21 42.10
CA PHE A 488 2.40 -9.53 42.69
C PHE A 488 3.00 -9.50 44.11
N LEU A 489 2.24 -10.04 45.06
CA LEU A 489 2.63 -10.15 46.46
C LEU A 489 2.88 -11.62 46.84
N HIS A 490 3.98 -11.86 47.53
CA HIS A 490 4.34 -13.17 48.09
C HIS A 490 4.83 -12.96 49.54
N GLU A 491 4.31 -13.75 50.48
CA GLU A 491 4.50 -13.55 51.94
C GLU A 491 4.22 -12.10 52.44
N GLY A 492 3.38 -11.35 51.71
CA GLY A 492 3.06 -9.94 51.99
C GLY A 492 4.07 -8.92 51.46
N GLN A 493 5.12 -9.35 50.76
CA GLN A 493 6.09 -8.48 50.10
C GLN A 493 5.85 -8.43 48.58
N ALA A 494 6.10 -7.28 47.95
CA ALA A 494 6.02 -7.15 46.51
C ALA A 494 7.27 -7.75 45.84
N GLU A 495 7.10 -8.79 45.02
CA GLU A 495 8.22 -9.43 44.30
C GLU A 495 8.29 -9.03 42.82
N GLY A 496 7.25 -8.39 42.28
CA GLY A 496 7.19 -8.00 40.89
C GLY A 496 5.85 -7.39 40.47
N TYR A 497 5.75 -6.99 39.22
CA TYR A 497 4.50 -6.60 38.57
C TYR A 497 4.44 -7.14 37.14
N ALA A 498 3.23 -7.25 36.58
CA ALA A 498 3.02 -7.67 35.20
C ALA A 498 2.02 -6.77 34.49
N CYS A 499 2.27 -6.49 33.21
CA CYS A 499 1.27 -5.98 32.26
C CYS A 499 0.82 -7.14 31.36
N TRP A 500 -0.49 -7.38 31.28
CA TRP A 500 -1.04 -8.51 30.54
C TRP A 500 -2.46 -8.25 30.01
N GLU A 501 -2.85 -9.01 28.98
CA GLU A 501 -4.18 -8.98 28.37
C GLU A 501 -4.77 -10.38 28.15
N GLU A 502 -6.06 -10.41 27.85
CA GLU A 502 -6.89 -11.60 27.77
C GLU A 502 -7.54 -11.69 26.39
N ARG A 503 -6.88 -12.35 25.45
CA ARG A 503 -7.35 -12.59 24.07
C ARG A 503 -8.25 -13.82 24.03
N GLU A 504 -8.79 -14.18 22.86
CA GLU A 504 -9.73 -15.29 22.71
C GLU A 504 -9.12 -16.64 23.17
N GLU A 505 -7.98 -17.04 22.61
CA GLU A 505 -7.30 -18.31 22.94
C GLU A 505 -6.01 -18.14 23.78
N GLU A 506 -5.53 -16.90 23.96
CA GLU A 506 -4.23 -16.56 24.54
C GLU A 506 -4.36 -15.54 25.70
N ARG A 507 -3.62 -15.76 26.79
CA ARG A 507 -3.24 -14.69 27.72
C ARG A 507 -1.81 -14.24 27.40
N LEU A 508 -1.65 -13.00 26.95
CA LEU A 508 -0.35 -12.41 26.63
C LEU A 508 0.14 -11.55 27.79
N ILE A 509 1.38 -11.77 28.22
CA ILE A 509 2.09 -10.98 29.23
C ILE A 509 3.17 -10.19 28.47
N SER A 510 2.92 -8.90 28.26
CA SER A 510 3.74 -8.01 27.43
C SER A 510 4.90 -7.35 28.20
N GLU A 511 4.72 -7.09 29.50
CA GLU A 511 5.79 -6.68 30.41
C GLU A 511 5.76 -7.53 31.69
N LEU A 512 6.93 -8.05 32.11
CA LEU A 512 7.12 -8.76 33.36
C LEU A 512 8.35 -8.18 34.10
N VAL A 513 8.13 -7.57 35.26
CA VAL A 513 9.18 -7.02 36.12
C VAL A 513 9.21 -7.79 37.44
N CYS A 514 10.39 -8.26 37.84
CA CYS A 514 10.56 -9.17 38.97
C CYS A 514 11.91 -8.98 39.65
N ILE A 515 11.97 -9.20 40.97
CA ILE A 515 13.21 -9.10 41.74
C ILE A 515 14.12 -10.34 41.62
N SER A 516 13.60 -11.46 41.08
CA SER A 516 14.36 -12.70 40.88
C SER A 516 13.68 -13.64 39.87
N GLU A 517 14.42 -14.64 39.36
CA GLU A 517 13.86 -15.69 38.52
C GLU A 517 12.81 -16.54 39.27
N ALA A 518 13.00 -16.79 40.57
CA ALA A 518 12.00 -17.48 41.39
C ALA A 518 10.67 -16.70 41.50
N ALA A 519 10.75 -15.37 41.63
CA ALA A 519 9.58 -14.49 41.57
C ALA A 519 8.92 -14.54 40.17
N ALA A 520 9.70 -14.44 39.08
CA ALA A 520 9.17 -14.59 37.72
C ALA A 520 8.41 -15.91 37.53
N LEU A 521 8.96 -17.03 38.02
CA LEU A 521 8.30 -18.34 37.91
C LEU A 521 7.00 -18.41 38.73
N ARG A 522 6.95 -17.85 39.95
CA ARG A 522 5.69 -17.72 40.73
C ARG A 522 4.65 -16.86 40.03
N MET A 523 5.06 -15.69 39.54
CA MET A 523 4.19 -14.75 38.81
C MET A 523 3.59 -15.42 37.57
N LEU A 524 4.43 -16.03 36.73
CA LEU A 524 3.99 -16.73 35.52
C LEU A 524 3.10 -17.94 35.85
N ALA A 525 3.43 -18.73 36.88
CA ALA A 525 2.59 -19.82 37.36
C ALA A 525 1.19 -19.34 37.75
N SER A 526 1.10 -18.29 38.58
CA SER A 526 -0.17 -17.72 39.01
C SER A 526 -0.99 -17.18 37.83
N LEU A 527 -0.35 -16.55 36.84
CA LEU A 527 -0.98 -16.02 35.62
C LEU A 527 -1.37 -17.07 34.56
N THR A 528 -0.96 -18.34 34.67
CA THR A 528 -1.50 -19.39 33.77
C THR A 528 -3.02 -19.53 33.90
N SER A 529 -3.70 -19.90 32.81
CA SER A 529 -5.09 -20.39 32.88
C SER A 529 -5.15 -21.87 32.45
N ALA A 530 -6.23 -22.57 32.77
CA ALA A 530 -6.40 -23.97 32.38
C ALA A 530 -6.78 -24.12 30.90
N ASP A 531 -7.76 -23.33 30.48
CA ASP A 531 -8.42 -23.26 29.18
C ASP A 531 -7.56 -22.68 28.04
N LYS A 532 -6.75 -21.67 28.33
CA LYS A 532 -6.02 -20.89 27.30
C LYS A 532 -4.52 -21.11 27.24
N THR A 533 -3.91 -20.77 26.12
CA THR A 533 -2.45 -20.61 26.03
C THR A 533 -2.00 -19.43 26.90
N THR A 534 -0.78 -19.49 27.45
CA THR A 534 -0.18 -18.36 28.16
C THR A 534 1.18 -18.08 27.55
N THR A 535 1.35 -16.85 27.07
CA THR A 535 2.55 -16.39 26.38
C THR A 535 3.15 -15.23 27.16
N ALA A 536 4.46 -15.24 27.38
CA ALA A 536 5.16 -14.16 28.06
C ALA A 536 6.35 -13.65 27.23
N ILE A 537 6.54 -12.34 27.20
CA ILE A 537 7.70 -11.71 26.56
C ILE A 537 8.65 -11.25 27.68
N VAL A 538 9.80 -11.91 27.76
CA VAL A 538 10.70 -11.84 28.93
C VAL A 538 12.15 -11.59 28.52
N SER A 539 12.96 -11.12 29.48
CA SER A 539 14.40 -10.98 29.31
C SER A 539 15.03 -12.30 28.81
N PRO A 540 15.91 -12.29 27.78
CA PRO A 540 16.56 -13.50 27.28
C PRO A 540 17.38 -14.27 28.33
N LYS A 541 17.70 -13.65 29.46
CA LYS A 541 18.39 -14.27 30.59
C LYS A 541 17.50 -15.15 31.48
N LEU A 542 16.17 -14.98 31.44
CA LEU A 542 15.25 -15.71 32.31
C LEU A 542 14.98 -17.13 31.76
N ASN A 543 15.27 -18.14 32.58
CA ASN A 543 15.10 -19.55 32.27
C ASN A 543 13.64 -20.01 32.45
N ILE A 544 12.72 -19.37 31.72
CA ILE A 544 11.30 -19.70 31.74
C ILE A 544 11.04 -21.02 30.97
N PRO A 545 10.40 -22.03 31.57
CA PRO A 545 10.00 -23.27 30.90
C PRO A 545 8.94 -23.03 29.82
N GLY A 546 9.16 -23.58 28.64
CA GLY A 546 8.22 -23.45 27.51
C GLY A 546 8.89 -23.57 26.14
N LYS A 547 8.08 -23.46 25.09
CA LYS A 547 8.59 -23.24 23.72
C LYS A 547 8.89 -21.77 23.57
N SER A 548 10.04 -21.42 22.98
CA SER A 548 10.45 -20.02 22.91
C SER A 548 11.19 -19.65 21.63
N GLU A 549 10.99 -18.40 21.22
CA GLU A 549 11.67 -17.76 20.09
C GLU A 549 12.28 -16.41 20.53
N THR A 550 13.23 -15.91 19.75
CA THR A 550 13.87 -14.61 19.99
C THR A 550 13.19 -13.56 19.10
N VAL A 551 12.54 -12.57 19.72
CA VAL A 551 11.84 -11.49 19.03
C VAL A 551 12.60 -10.17 19.16
N PRO A 552 12.76 -9.37 18.10
CA PRO A 552 13.28 -8.02 18.22
C PRO A 552 12.27 -7.11 18.94
N VAL A 553 12.76 -6.17 19.75
CA VAL A 553 11.92 -5.22 20.52
C VAL A 553 12.39 -3.75 20.44
N LEU A 554 13.50 -3.49 19.75
CA LEU A 554 13.94 -2.13 19.45
C LEU A 554 14.88 -2.13 18.23
N MET A 555 14.70 -1.21 17.29
CA MET A 555 15.75 -0.86 16.33
C MET A 555 16.51 0.40 16.79
N ALA A 556 17.79 0.48 16.45
CA ALA A 556 18.61 1.67 16.64
C ALA A 556 19.28 2.05 15.31
N ARG A 557 19.47 3.35 15.06
CA ARG A 557 20.16 3.87 13.87
C ARG A 557 21.68 3.95 14.05
N GLU A 558 22.15 3.77 15.28
CA GLU A 558 23.56 3.64 15.66
C GLU A 558 23.78 2.32 16.43
N PRO A 559 24.96 1.66 16.33
CA PRO A 559 25.30 0.53 17.17
C PRO A 559 25.40 0.92 18.65
N LEU A 560 24.58 0.30 19.50
CA LEU A 560 24.58 0.54 20.95
C LEU A 560 25.55 -0.43 21.64
N SER A 561 26.66 0.10 22.17
CA SER A 561 27.61 -0.67 22.97
C SER A 561 27.11 -0.79 24.42
N LEU A 562 26.57 -1.97 24.76
CA LEU A 562 25.80 -2.23 25.98
C LEU A 562 26.42 -3.35 26.81
N HIS A 563 26.50 -3.14 28.13
CA HIS A 563 26.85 -4.21 29.06
C HIS A 563 25.57 -4.88 29.59
N ALA A 564 25.42 -6.20 29.39
CA ALA A 564 24.30 -6.97 29.96
C ALA A 564 22.89 -6.41 29.64
N PRO A 565 22.57 -6.10 28.36
CA PRO A 565 21.37 -5.37 27.97
C PRO A 565 20.07 -5.95 28.51
N CYS A 566 19.17 -5.08 28.96
CA CYS A 566 17.79 -5.42 29.27
C CYS A 566 16.88 -4.26 28.88
N PHE A 567 16.17 -4.40 27.76
CA PHE A 567 15.20 -3.42 27.33
C PHE A 567 13.80 -3.94 27.63
N LEU A 568 13.05 -3.18 28.42
CA LEU A 568 11.62 -3.42 28.68
C LEU A 568 10.82 -2.44 27.81
N SER A 569 9.96 -2.99 26.96
CA SER A 569 9.09 -2.22 26.06
C SER A 569 8.00 -1.49 26.84
N GLU A 570 7.34 -0.54 26.19
CA GLU A 570 6.09 0.07 26.70
C GLU A 570 4.85 -0.43 25.97
N CYS A 571 5.03 -0.89 24.73
CA CYS A 571 4.02 -1.46 23.84
C CYS A 571 4.55 -2.79 23.26
N LEU A 572 3.75 -3.86 23.27
CA LEU A 572 4.11 -5.21 22.78
C LEU A 572 2.87 -6.10 22.60
#